data_AF-A0A952Q2H7-F1
#
_entry.id   AF-A0A952Q2H7-F1
#
_cell.length_a   1.000
_cell.length_b   1.000
_cell.length_c   1.000
_cell.angle_alpha   90.00
_cell.angle_beta   90.00
_cell.angle_gamma   90.00
#
_symmetry.space_group_name_H-M   'P 1'
#
loop_
_entity.id
_entity.type
_entity.pdbx_description
1 polymer ?
#
loop_
_entity_poly.entity_id
_entity_poly.type
_entity_poly.pdbx_seq_one_letter_code
_entity_poly.pdbx_strand_id
1 'polypeptide(L)' 'MSRQAYSTDLKDAKWPILQPLIPAPLAGGRPAIGDRREIVNAILYALRIGCQ' A
#
# COMPACT_ATOMS: atom_id res chain seq x y z
N MET A 1 -16.44 3.60 8.38
CA MET A 1 -15.37 3.71 9.40
C MET A 1 -14.17 4.36 8.73
N SER A 2 -13.59 5.40 9.32
CA SER A 2 -12.36 6.03 8.82
C SER A 2 -11.17 5.15 9.18
N ARG A 3 -10.27 4.92 8.22
CA ARG A 3 -9.00 4.24 8.46
C ARG A 3 -8.14 5.07 9.42
N GLN A 4 -7.49 4.41 10.38
CA GLN A 4 -6.37 5.01 11.11
C GLN A 4 -5.11 4.94 10.24
N ALA A 5 -4.61 6.09 9.82
CA ALA A 5 -3.38 6.19 9.03
C ALA A 5 -2.15 5.90 9.90
N TYR A 6 -1.14 5.25 9.33
CA TYR A 6 0.16 5.16 9.99
C TYR A 6 0.92 6.48 9.83
N SER A 7 1.80 6.78 10.78
CA SER A 7 2.73 7.92 10.65
C SER A 7 3.71 7.76 9.48
N THR A 8 3.80 6.54 8.92
CA THR A 8 4.65 6.15 7.80
C THR A 8 3.93 6.12 6.45
N ASP A 9 2.64 6.48 6.41
CA ASP A 9 1.86 6.46 5.19
C ASP A 9 2.42 7.43 4.13
N LEU A 10 2.26 7.06 2.86
CA LEU A 10 2.65 7.91 1.75
C LEU A 10 1.77 9.15 1.66
N LYS A 11 2.41 10.31 1.52
CA LYS A 11 1.73 11.56 1.12
C LYS A 11 1.05 11.38 -0.23
N ASP A 12 -0.14 11.97 -0.39
CA ASP A 12 -0.95 11.86 -1.62
C ASP A 12 -0.15 12.23 -2.88
N ALA A 13 0.70 13.26 -2.81
CA ALA A 13 1.52 13.70 -3.94
C ALA A 13 2.56 12.66 -4.41
N LYS A 14 2.96 11.71 -3.56
CA LYS A 14 3.93 10.66 -3.92
C LYS A 14 3.26 9.45 -4.57
N TRP A 15 1.98 9.22 -4.26
CA TRP A 15 1.27 8.03 -4.73
C TRP A 15 1.21 7.91 -6.27
N PRO A 16 0.93 8.97 -7.05
CA PRO A 16 0.91 8.89 -8.51
C PRO A 16 2.24 8.47 -9.14
N ILE A 17 3.37 8.71 -8.46
CA ILE A 17 4.70 8.32 -8.94
C ILE A 17 4.93 6.81 -8.72
N LEU A 18 4.46 6.29 -7.58
CA LEU A 18 4.67 4.89 -7.20
C LEU A 18 3.65 3.94 -7.84
N GLN A 19 2.38 4.34 -7.91
CA GLN A 19 1.27 3.54 -8.43
C GLN A 19 1.56 2.83 -9.76
N PRO A 20 2.11 3.49 -10.81
CA PRO A 20 2.35 2.82 -12.11
C PRO A 20 3.43 1.73 -12.05
N LEU A 21 4.28 1.73 -11.02
CA LEU A 21 5.32 0.71 -10.84
C LEU A 21 4.78 -0.56 -10.17
N ILE A 22 3.56 -0.51 -9.61
CA ILE A 22 2.92 -1.65 -8.95
C ILE A 22 2.19 -2.49 -10.00
N PRO A 23 2.58 -3.77 -10.21
CA PRO A 23 1.98 -4.61 -11.24
C PRO A 23 0.45 -4.69 -11.10
N ALA A 24 -0.28 -4.67 -12.22
CA ALA A 24 -1.71 -4.98 -12.24
C ALA A 24 -1.99 -6.41 -11.74
N PRO A 25 -3.19 -6.71 -11.20
CA PRO A 25 -3.51 -8.07 -10.82
C PRO A 25 -3.49 -8.94 -12.08
N LEU A 26 -2.93 -10.14 -11.97
CA LEU A 26 -2.88 -11.07 -13.10
C LEU A 26 -4.29 -11.60 -13.39
N ALA A 27 -4.60 -11.73 -14.69
CA ALA A 27 -5.82 -12.41 -15.12
C ALA A 27 -5.79 -13.88 -14.70
N GLY A 28 -6.89 -14.37 -14.11
CA GLY A 28 -7.00 -15.76 -13.63
C GLY A 28 -6.27 -16.06 -12.32
N GLY A 29 -5.61 -15.07 -11.70
CA GLY A 29 -4.97 -15.20 -10.39
C GLY A 29 -5.93 -14.99 -9.22
N ARG A 30 -5.40 -15.06 -7.99
CA ARG A 30 -6.17 -14.73 -6.79
C ARG A 30 -6.70 -13.28 -6.90
N PRO A 31 -7.99 -13.03 -6.66
CA PRO A 31 -8.54 -11.68 -6.70
C PRO A 31 -7.78 -10.73 -5.76
N ALA A 32 -7.34 -9.59 -6.30
CA ALA A 32 -6.72 -8.52 -5.51
C ALA A 32 -7.84 -7.65 -4.90
N ILE A 33 -8.29 -8.04 -3.70
CA ILE A 33 -9.44 -7.41 -3.02
C ILE A 33 -9.03 -6.14 -2.24
N GLY A 34 -7.75 -6.05 -1.83
CA GLY A 34 -7.25 -4.91 -1.04
C GLY A 34 -6.86 -3.70 -1.89
N ASP A 35 -7.02 -2.50 -1.32
CA ASP A 35 -6.44 -1.28 -1.88
C ASP A 35 -4.90 -1.38 -1.85
N ARG A 36 -4.30 -1.18 -3.02
CA ARG A 36 -2.85 -1.26 -3.22
C ARG A 36 -2.09 -0.21 -2.43
N ARG A 37 -2.66 0.99 -2.29
CA ARG A 37 -2.04 2.04 -1.48
C ARG A 37 -1.94 1.59 -0.04
N GLU A 38 -2.97 0.91 0.44
CA GLU A 38 -3.00 0.44 1.82
C GLU A 38 -2.06 -0.73 2.09
N ILE A 39 -1.88 -1.61 1.11
CA ILE A 39 -0.86 -2.65 1.17
C ILE A 39 0.55 -2.01 1.23
N VAL A 40 0.83 -1.02 0.38
CA VAL A 40 2.12 -0.32 0.38
C VAL A 40 2.36 0.42 1.69
N ASN A 41 1.36 1.15 2.18
CA ASN A 41 1.41 1.83 3.48
C ASN A 41 1.73 0.86 4.61
N ALA A 42 1.10 -0.32 4.63
CA ALA A 42 1.37 -1.37 5.60
C ALA A 42 2.81 -1.93 5.49
N ILE A 43 3.32 -2.13 4.26
CA ILE A 43 4.72 -2.54 4.04
C ILE A 43 5.68 -1.47 4.57
N LEU A 44 5.45 -0.19 4.27
CA LEU A 44 6.29 0.91 4.74
C LEU A 44 6.29 1.03 6.26
N TYR A 45 5.13 0.83 6.90
CA TYR A 45 5.01 0.74 8.35
C TYR A 45 5.87 -0.40 8.90
N ALA A 46 5.71 -1.62 8.37
CA ALA A 46 6.48 -2.79 8.81
C ALA A 46 7.99 -2.59 8.61
N LEU A 47 8.41 -1.96 7.51
CA LEU A 47 9.83 -1.66 7.25
C LEU A 47 10.39 -0.60 8.22
N ARG A 48 9.56 0.33 8.69
CA ARG A 48 10.02 1.41 9.58
C ARG A 48 10.07 0.99 11.05
N ILE A 49 9.04 0.26 11.49
CA ILE A 49 8.88 -0.13 12.90
C ILE A 49 9.48 -1.52 13.16
N GLY A 50 9.56 -2.38 12.15
CA GLY A 50 10.02 -3.77 12.26
C GLY A 50 8.90 -4.73 12.71
N CYS A 51 9.30 -5.88 13.25
CA CYS A 51 8.43 -6.74 14.06
C CYS A 51 8.60 -6.33 15.52
N GLN A 52 7.52 -5.86 16.14
CA GLN A 52 7.43 -5.64 17.58
C GLN A 52 6.48 -6.66 18.19
#